data_AF-A0A847VN40-F1
#
_entry.id   AF-A0A847VN40-F1
#
_cell.length_a   1.000
_cell.length_b   1.000
_cell.length_c   1.000
_cell.angle_alpha   90.00
_cell.angle_beta   90.00
_cell.angle_gamma   90.00
#
_symmetry.space_group_name_H-M   'P 1'
#
loop_
_entity.id
_entity.type
_entity.pdbx_description
1 polymer ?
#
loop_
_entity_poly.entity_id
_entity_poly.type
_entity_poly.pdbx_seq_one_letter_code
_entity_poly.pdbx_strand_id
1 'polypeptide(L)'
;MLERLQTLAFSLLMLAVPPGLAAEGWTTHQDPSGFSVQLPAGWRVLSDMPGALAFGDAQARWTALVRARRARGDLARWLQQEYPASEPGMQALRIDSLRTEGSDVVHAALQYRNPQGLAKRARLVAVRRGDIATVFVAATPADEQAQGLPVLSRVLDSLRFGAP
;
A
#
# COMPACT_ATOMS: atom_id res chain seq x y z
N MET A 1 -59.11 -28.36 -16.64
CA MET A 1 -58.31 -29.47 -16.09
C MET A 1 -56.89 -28.96 -15.95
N LEU A 2 -56.44 -28.80 -14.70
CA LEU A 2 -55.13 -28.29 -14.25
C LEU A 2 -54.02 -29.31 -14.53
N GLU A 3 -52.83 -28.87 -14.99
CA GLU A 3 -51.47 -29.33 -14.59
C GLU A 3 -50.48 -28.21 -15.03
N ARG A 4 -49.87 -27.37 -14.18
CA ARG A 4 -48.88 -27.51 -13.08
C ARG A 4 -47.40 -27.68 -13.51
N LEU A 5 -46.59 -26.73 -12.99
CA LEU A 5 -45.16 -26.80 -12.59
C LEU A 5 -44.12 -26.73 -13.75
N GLN A 6 -42.97 -26.05 -13.67
CA GLN A 6 -42.19 -25.60 -12.50
C GLN A 6 -41.14 -24.55 -12.94
N THR A 7 -41.27 -23.29 -12.53
CA THR A 7 -40.21 -22.28 -12.70
C THR A 7 -39.32 -22.33 -11.46
N LEU A 8 -38.10 -22.85 -11.60
CA LEU A 8 -37.08 -22.82 -10.56
C LEU A 8 -36.61 -21.37 -10.35
N ALA A 9 -37.17 -20.70 -9.35
CA ALA A 9 -36.62 -19.46 -8.81
C ALA A 9 -35.40 -19.80 -7.96
N PHE A 10 -34.21 -19.59 -8.51
CA PHE A 10 -32.96 -19.67 -7.78
C PHE A 10 -32.82 -18.39 -6.93
N SER A 11 -33.30 -18.44 -5.70
CA SER A 11 -33.10 -17.37 -4.72
C SER A 11 -31.63 -17.31 -4.32
N LEU A 12 -30.87 -16.41 -4.96
CA LEU A 12 -29.53 -16.05 -4.54
C LEU A 12 -29.64 -15.24 -3.23
N LEU A 13 -29.44 -15.90 -2.11
CA LEU A 13 -29.33 -15.25 -0.80
C LEU A 13 -28.00 -14.47 -0.80
N MET A 14 -28.07 -13.18 -1.13
CA MET A 14 -26.99 -12.23 -0.85
C MET A 14 -26.88 -12.13 0.67
N LEU A 15 -25.94 -12.87 1.26
CA LEU A 15 -25.48 -12.62 2.64
C LEU A 15 -24.89 -11.22 2.66
N ALA A 16 -25.68 -10.25 3.12
CA ALA A 16 -25.21 -8.92 3.47
C ALA A 16 -24.20 -9.09 4.63
N VAL A 17 -22.92 -9.03 4.29
CA VAL A 17 -21.85 -8.90 5.29
C VAL A 17 -22.14 -7.60 6.05
N PRO A 18 -22.33 -7.63 7.37
CA PRO A 18 -22.55 -6.40 8.13
C PRO A 18 -21.35 -5.48 7.91
N PRO A 19 -21.57 -4.18 7.63
CA PRO A 19 -20.47 -3.23 7.53
C PRO A 19 -19.75 -3.22 8.89
N GLY A 20 -18.60 -3.88 8.94
CA GLY A 20 -17.74 -3.85 10.11
C GLY A 20 -17.46 -2.39 10.43
N LEU A 21 -17.68 -2.03 11.70
CA LEU A 21 -17.52 -0.69 12.27
C LEU A 21 -16.31 0.03 11.66
N ALA A 22 -16.56 0.84 10.64
CA ALA A 22 -15.60 1.77 10.11
C ALA A 22 -15.33 2.78 11.24
N ALA A 23 -14.10 2.79 11.76
CA ALA A 23 -13.65 3.89 12.60
C ALA A 23 -13.92 5.18 11.80
N GLU A 24 -14.65 6.14 12.37
CA GLU A 24 -15.13 7.33 11.65
C GLU A 24 -14.04 7.91 10.73
N GLY A 25 -14.34 7.99 9.43
CA GLY A 25 -13.42 8.51 8.41
C GLY A 25 -12.38 7.54 7.87
N TRP A 26 -12.47 6.23 8.14
CA TRP A 26 -11.59 5.20 7.55
C TRP A 26 -12.39 4.06 6.93
N THR A 27 -11.99 3.63 5.73
CA THR A 27 -12.62 2.51 5.01
C THR A 27 -11.65 1.35 4.89
N THR A 28 -12.14 0.12 5.02
CA THR A 28 -11.30 -1.07 4.77
C THR A 28 -11.36 -1.40 3.28
N HIS A 29 -10.20 -1.46 2.64
CA HIS A 29 -10.02 -1.99 1.29
C HIS A 29 -9.57 -3.44 1.39
N GLN A 30 -10.27 -4.34 0.71
CA GLN A 30 -9.87 -5.72 0.51
C GLN A 30 -9.36 -5.89 -0.91
N ASP A 31 -8.14 -6.38 -1.04
CA ASP A 31 -7.49 -6.64 -2.30
C ASP A 31 -7.73 -8.11 -2.71
N PRO A 32 -8.09 -8.39 -3.98
CA PRO A 32 -8.31 -9.76 -4.46
C PRO A 32 -7.11 -10.70 -4.31
N SER A 33 -5.89 -10.16 -4.18
CA SER A 33 -4.67 -10.93 -3.91
C SER A 33 -4.53 -11.41 -2.46
N GLY A 34 -5.53 -11.14 -1.61
CA GLY A 34 -5.63 -11.74 -0.28
C GLY A 34 -5.09 -10.88 0.85
N PHE A 35 -5.17 -9.55 0.76
CA PHE A 35 -4.83 -8.66 1.87
C PHE A 35 -5.88 -7.58 2.09
N SER A 36 -5.82 -6.92 3.25
CA SER A 36 -6.70 -5.81 3.58
C SER A 36 -5.93 -4.65 4.21
N VAL A 37 -6.39 -3.42 3.98
CA VAL A 37 -5.82 -2.21 4.57
C VAL A 37 -6.90 -1.19 4.87
N GLN A 38 -6.71 -0.33 5.87
CA GLN A 38 -7.56 0.83 6.10
C GLN A 38 -7.03 2.06 5.36
N LEU A 39 -7.93 2.76 4.69
CA LEU A 39 -7.67 4.00 3.96
C LEU A 39 -8.47 5.15 4.57
N PRO A 40 -7.93 6.38 4.57
CA PRO A 40 -8.71 7.55 4.94
C PRO A 40 -9.91 7.75 4.00
N ALA A 41 -10.96 8.38 4.49
CA ALA A 41 -12.10 8.76 3.68
C ALA A 41 -11.67 9.64 2.49
N GLY A 42 -12.21 9.34 1.31
CA GLY A 42 -11.87 10.03 0.06
C GLY A 42 -10.56 9.56 -0.58
N TRP A 43 -9.80 8.67 0.05
CA TRP A 43 -8.68 8.00 -0.61
C TRP A 43 -9.17 6.90 -1.54
N ARG A 44 -8.41 6.67 -2.60
CA ARG A 44 -8.70 5.66 -3.61
C ARG A 44 -7.47 4.86 -3.95
N VAL A 45 -7.69 3.66 -4.48
CA VAL A 45 -6.65 2.90 -5.17
C VAL A 45 -6.26 3.69 -6.44
N LEU A 46 -4.98 4.00 -6.56
CA LEU A 46 -4.39 4.68 -7.71
C LEU A 46 -3.85 3.69 -8.74
N SER A 47 -3.41 2.52 -8.29
CA SER A 47 -2.89 1.46 -9.13
C SER A 47 -2.96 0.14 -8.38
N ASP A 48 -3.52 -0.87 -9.01
CA ASP A 48 -3.56 -2.26 -8.55
C ASP A 48 -2.85 -3.11 -9.61
N MET A 49 -1.54 -3.30 -9.43
CA MET A 49 -0.73 -4.16 -10.27
C MET A 49 -0.38 -5.43 -9.49
N PRO A 50 -0.18 -6.57 -10.16
CA PRO A 50 0.27 -7.78 -9.49
C PRO A 50 1.50 -7.52 -8.61
N GLY A 51 1.34 -7.71 -7.29
CA GLY A 51 2.41 -7.49 -6.30
C GLY A 51 2.72 -6.02 -5.98
N ALA A 52 1.89 -5.05 -6.38
CA ALA A 52 2.01 -3.65 -6.01
C ALA A 52 0.64 -2.95 -5.93
N LEU A 53 0.34 -2.37 -4.77
CA LEU A 53 -0.88 -1.58 -4.57
C LEU A 53 -0.53 -0.17 -4.13
N ALA A 54 -1.06 0.81 -4.85
CA ALA A 54 -0.90 2.22 -4.55
C ALA A 54 -2.24 2.85 -4.18
N PHE A 55 -2.23 3.70 -3.16
CA PHE A 55 -3.37 4.47 -2.69
C PHE A 55 -2.99 5.93 -2.57
N GLY A 56 -3.99 6.81 -2.62
CA GLY A 56 -3.78 8.20 -2.29
C GLY A 56 -5.07 8.99 -2.28
N ASP A 57 -4.92 10.27 -1.94
CA ASP A 57 -5.99 11.25 -2.12
C ASP A 57 -6.37 11.41 -3.61
N ALA A 58 -7.46 12.15 -3.86
CA ALA A 58 -7.97 12.36 -5.21
C ALA A 58 -6.93 12.98 -6.16
N GLN A 59 -5.97 13.74 -5.63
CA GLN A 59 -4.94 14.46 -6.37
C GLN A 59 -3.57 13.75 -6.39
N ALA A 60 -3.45 12.55 -5.80
CA ALA A 60 -2.19 11.85 -5.56
C ALA A 60 -1.11 12.74 -4.88
N ARG A 61 -1.52 13.68 -4.01
CA ARG A 61 -0.58 14.47 -3.22
C ARG A 61 -0.01 13.58 -2.11
N TRP A 62 -0.88 12.90 -1.38
CA TRP A 62 -0.49 11.93 -0.37
C TRP A 62 -0.70 10.54 -0.95
N THR A 63 0.35 9.72 -0.94
CA THR A 63 0.29 8.38 -1.53
C THR A 63 0.95 7.34 -0.64
N ALA A 64 0.31 6.20 -0.49
CA ALA A 64 0.89 5.00 0.11
C ALA A 64 1.09 3.94 -0.97
N LEU A 65 2.19 3.19 -0.92
CA LEU A 65 2.50 2.10 -1.83
C LEU A 65 2.92 0.89 -1.00
N VAL A 66 2.37 -0.28 -1.33
CA VAL A 66 2.79 -1.59 -0.83
C VAL A 66 3.25 -2.40 -2.02
N ARG A 67 4.46 -2.98 -1.98
CA ARG A 67 4.89 -3.86 -3.07
C ARG A 67 5.87 -4.94 -2.65
N ALA A 68 5.78 -6.11 -3.27
CA ALA A 68 6.77 -7.17 -3.12
C ALA A 68 7.90 -6.98 -4.15
N ARG A 69 9.16 -7.15 -3.73
CA ARG A 69 10.36 -7.09 -4.57
C ARG A 69 11.29 -8.21 -4.22
N ARG A 70 12.00 -8.74 -5.22
CA ARG A 70 13.13 -9.60 -4.96
C ARG A 70 14.28 -8.76 -4.43
N ALA A 71 14.78 -9.09 -3.25
CA ALA A 71 15.88 -8.40 -2.59
C ALA A 71 16.97 -9.42 -2.27
N ARG A 72 18.08 -9.37 -3.02
CA ARG A 72 19.22 -10.27 -2.84
C ARG A 72 20.27 -9.63 -1.94
N GLY A 73 20.92 -10.45 -1.11
CA GLY A 73 21.98 -9.99 -0.22
C GLY A 73 21.46 -9.16 0.95
N ASP A 74 22.26 -8.20 1.42
CA ASP A 74 21.90 -7.33 2.53
C ASP A 74 20.75 -6.36 2.16
N LEU A 75 19.70 -6.30 2.99
CA LEU A 75 18.49 -5.54 2.67
C LEU A 75 18.75 -4.02 2.63
N ALA A 76 19.62 -3.51 3.49
CA ALA A 76 19.95 -2.09 3.54
C ALA A 76 20.75 -1.67 2.31
N ARG A 77 21.75 -2.47 1.92
CA ARG A 77 22.51 -2.28 0.68
C ARG A 77 21.60 -2.37 -0.55
N TRP A 78 20.73 -3.38 -0.61
CA TRP A 78 19.76 -3.53 -1.70
C TRP A 78 18.87 -2.29 -1.83
N LEU A 79 18.36 -1.78 -0.70
CA LEU A 79 17.52 -0.58 -0.69
C LEU A 79 18.28 0.66 -1.18
N GLN A 80 19.57 0.77 -0.91
CA GLN A 80 20.40 1.90 -1.36
C GLN A 80 20.79 1.83 -2.84
N GLN A 81 21.05 0.63 -3.36
CA GLN A 81 21.68 0.44 -4.65
C GLN A 81 20.72 0.01 -5.75
N GLU A 82 19.74 -0.83 -5.43
CA GLU A 82 18.88 -1.50 -6.42
C GLU A 82 17.46 -0.95 -6.42
N TYR A 83 16.90 -0.66 -5.24
CA TYR A 83 15.54 -0.17 -5.13
C TYR A 83 15.25 1.10 -5.97
N PRO A 84 16.12 2.13 -6.01
CA PRO A 84 15.84 3.34 -6.79
C PRO A 84 15.64 3.06 -8.29
N ALA A 85 16.41 2.13 -8.85
CA ALA A 85 16.27 1.74 -10.26
C ALA A 85 14.97 0.97 -10.54
N SER A 86 14.36 0.37 -9.51
CA SER A 86 13.08 -0.34 -9.63
C SER A 86 11.84 0.57 -9.56
N GLU A 87 12.04 1.88 -9.34
CA GLU A 87 10.98 2.87 -9.12
C GLU A 87 10.99 3.97 -10.20
N PRO A 88 10.54 3.69 -11.45
CA PRO A 88 10.59 4.67 -12.54
C PRO A 88 9.76 5.94 -12.28
N GLY A 89 8.81 5.89 -11.34
CA GLY A 89 8.04 7.05 -10.89
C GLY A 89 8.77 7.97 -9.89
N MET A 90 9.98 7.61 -9.44
CA MET A 90 10.76 8.38 -8.48
C MET A 90 12.01 8.97 -9.13
N GLN A 91 11.91 10.20 -9.62
CA GLN A 91 13.01 10.92 -10.24
C GLN A 91 13.89 11.60 -9.18
N ALA A 92 15.19 11.69 -9.43
CA ALA A 92 16.16 12.31 -8.49
C ALA A 92 16.03 11.76 -7.05
N LEU A 93 15.80 10.46 -6.91
CA LEU A 93 15.63 9.81 -5.62
C LEU A 93 16.92 9.94 -4.80
N ARG A 94 16.79 10.43 -3.57
CA ARG A 94 17.84 10.50 -2.57
C ARG A 94 17.34 9.85 -1.28
N ILE A 95 18.15 8.97 -0.71
CA ILE A 95 17.91 8.42 0.63
C ILE A 95 18.61 9.34 1.63
N ASP A 96 17.83 9.98 2.52
CA ASP A 96 18.33 10.90 3.53
C ASP A 96 18.83 10.18 4.78
N SER A 97 18.13 9.11 5.16
CA SER A 97 18.51 8.28 6.30
C SER A 97 18.07 6.86 6.09
N LEU A 98 18.82 5.95 6.68
CA LEU A 98 18.54 4.53 6.71
C LEU A 98 18.78 4.03 8.14
N ARG A 99 17.86 3.22 8.64
CA ARG A 99 17.98 2.53 9.92
C ARG A 99 17.61 1.08 9.73
N THR A 100 18.45 0.20 10.21
CA THR A 100 18.24 -1.24 10.14
C THR A 100 17.80 -1.76 11.51
N GLU A 101 16.78 -2.61 11.53
CA GLU A 101 16.30 -3.31 12.72
C GLU A 101 16.44 -4.83 12.47
N GLY A 102 17.49 -5.43 13.02
CA GLY A 102 17.87 -6.80 12.67
C GLY A 102 18.30 -6.95 11.21
N SER A 103 18.34 -8.17 10.67
CA SER A 103 18.75 -8.40 9.27
C SER A 103 17.63 -8.21 8.25
N ASP A 104 16.37 -8.21 8.69
CA ASP A 104 15.21 -8.35 7.82
C ASP A 104 14.30 -7.14 7.77
N VAL A 105 14.58 -6.09 8.55
CA VAL A 105 13.77 -4.86 8.56
C VAL A 105 14.68 -3.65 8.33
N VAL A 106 14.32 -2.83 7.34
CA VAL A 106 15.02 -1.57 7.04
C VAL A 106 14.02 -0.45 6.90
N HIS A 107 14.26 0.63 7.64
CA HIS A 107 13.53 1.88 7.56
C HIS A 107 14.37 2.90 6.78
N ALA A 108 13.73 3.69 5.92
CA ALA A 108 14.38 4.79 5.23
C ALA A 108 13.52 6.05 5.19
N ALA A 109 14.19 7.20 5.12
CA ALA A 109 13.61 8.45 4.67
C ALA A 109 14.18 8.79 3.31
N LEU A 110 13.33 9.18 2.37
CA LEU A 110 13.73 9.53 1.02
C LEU A 110 13.08 10.83 0.53
N GLN A 111 13.78 11.47 -0.40
CA GLN A 111 13.33 12.62 -1.17
C GLN A 111 13.36 12.24 -2.64
N TYR A 112 12.35 12.67 -3.41
CA TYR A 112 12.31 12.45 -4.85
C TYR A 112 11.39 13.47 -5.53
N ARG A 113 11.35 13.46 -6.85
CA ARG A 113 10.34 14.15 -7.67
C ARG A 113 9.47 13.10 -8.37
N ASN A 114 8.15 13.30 -8.34
CA ASN A 114 7.25 12.44 -9.13
C ASN A 114 7.30 12.83 -10.63
N PRO A 115 6.63 12.09 -11.54
CA PRO A 115 6.64 12.40 -12.97
C PRO A 115 6.11 13.80 -13.33
N GLN A 116 5.30 14.40 -12.45
CA GLN A 116 4.80 15.77 -12.57
C GLN A 116 5.81 16.83 -12.08
N GLY A 117 7.00 16.42 -11.64
CA GLY A 117 8.05 17.31 -11.13
C GLY A 117 7.85 17.77 -9.69
N LEU A 118 6.79 17.35 -9.00
CA LEU A 118 6.49 17.74 -7.63
C LEU A 118 7.50 17.09 -6.66
N ALA A 119 8.11 17.90 -5.81
CA ALA A 119 9.00 17.43 -4.76
C ALA A 119 8.20 16.67 -3.69
N LYS A 120 8.65 15.46 -3.40
CA LYS A 120 8.05 14.54 -2.44
C LYS A 120 9.06 14.16 -1.37
N ARG A 121 8.52 13.89 -0.18
CA ARG A 121 9.23 13.17 0.88
C ARG A 121 8.50 11.89 1.17
N ALA A 122 9.24 10.85 1.47
CA ALA A 122 8.67 9.57 1.82
C ALA A 122 9.37 8.90 2.99
N ARG A 123 8.60 8.11 3.73
CA ARG A 123 9.10 7.09 4.65
C ARG A 123 8.89 5.74 4.02
N LEU A 124 9.88 4.88 4.20
CA LEU A 124 9.87 3.53 3.68
C LEU A 124 10.17 2.54 4.79
N VAL A 125 9.46 1.42 4.78
CA VAL A 125 9.80 0.23 5.57
C VAL A 125 9.89 -0.94 4.61
N ALA A 126 11.03 -1.62 4.59
CA ALA A 126 11.22 -2.86 3.87
C ALA A 126 11.30 -4.00 4.88
N VAL A 127 10.48 -5.04 4.69
CA VAL A 127 10.46 -6.25 5.52
C VAL A 127 10.74 -7.46 4.64
N ARG A 128 11.77 -8.24 4.98
CA ARG A 128 12.21 -9.39 4.20
C ARG A 128 11.73 -10.72 4.78
N ARG A 129 11.33 -11.63 3.89
CA ARG A 129 11.09 -13.06 4.14
C ARG A 129 11.72 -13.85 3.00
N GLY A 130 12.84 -14.54 3.28
CA GLY A 130 13.64 -15.21 2.24
C GLY A 130 14.20 -14.19 1.23
N ASP A 131 14.02 -14.47 -0.07
CA ASP A 131 14.48 -13.62 -1.18
C ASP A 131 13.54 -12.43 -1.48
N ILE A 132 12.41 -12.32 -0.77
CA ILE A 132 11.37 -11.33 -1.05
C ILE A 132 11.34 -10.28 0.06
N ALA A 133 11.48 -9.01 -0.32
CA ALA A 133 11.21 -7.86 0.52
C ALA A 133 9.86 -7.25 0.15
N THR A 134 8.99 -7.08 1.15
CA THR A 134 7.80 -6.24 1.02
C THR A 134 8.18 -4.82 1.41
N VAL A 135 8.02 -3.89 0.47
CA VAL A 135 8.34 -2.48 0.63
C VAL A 135 7.05 -1.69 0.80
N PHE A 136 7.00 -0.95 1.89
CA PHE A 136 5.96 -0.01 2.26
C PHE A 136 6.49 1.40 2.08
N VAL A 137 5.84 2.22 1.27
CA VAL A 137 6.24 3.62 1.05
C VAL A 137 5.07 4.53 1.36
N ALA A 138 5.35 5.57 2.11
CA ALA A 138 4.42 6.59 2.52
C ALA A 138 4.97 7.94 2.07
N ALA A 139 4.38 8.53 1.04
CA ALA A 139 4.87 9.76 0.39
C ALA A 139 3.88 10.92 0.54
N THR A 140 4.44 12.11 0.75
CA THR A 140 3.72 13.38 0.88
C THR A 140 4.41 14.46 0.04
N PRO A 141 3.76 15.59 -0.24
CA PRO A 141 4.46 16.82 -0.57
C PRO A 141 5.51 17.12 0.51
N ALA A 142 6.65 17.68 0.10
CA ALA A 142 7.79 17.88 1.00
C ALA A 142 7.46 18.82 2.19
N ASP A 143 6.58 19.79 1.96
CA ASP A 143 6.07 20.79 2.90
C ASP A 143 4.97 20.27 3.83
N GLU A 144 4.31 19.17 3.48
CA GLU A 144 3.19 18.59 4.26
C GLU A 144 3.58 17.34 5.06
N GLN A 145 4.87 16.98 5.09
CA GLN A 145 5.34 15.74 5.70
C GLN A 145 4.89 15.55 7.15
N ALA A 146 4.95 16.61 7.97
CA ALA A 146 4.56 16.52 9.38
C ALA A 146 3.09 16.15 9.56
N GLN A 147 2.21 16.58 8.65
CA GLN A 147 0.77 16.32 8.70
C GLN A 147 0.41 14.95 8.12
N GLY A 148 1.12 14.51 7.07
CA GLY A 148 0.83 13.24 6.41
C GLY A 148 1.37 12.01 7.15
N LEU A 149 2.42 12.16 7.97
CA LEU A 149 3.05 11.02 8.65
C LEU A 149 2.09 10.21 9.52
N PRO A 150 1.28 10.80 10.43
CA PRO A 150 0.35 10.02 11.26
C PRO A 150 -0.68 9.24 10.44
N VAL A 151 -1.21 9.85 9.37
CA VAL A 151 -2.19 9.23 8.48
C VAL A 151 -1.56 8.04 7.75
N LEU A 152 -0.39 8.25 7.16
CA LEU A 152 0.31 7.21 6.43
C LEU A 152 0.79 6.07 7.33
N SER A 153 1.28 6.37 8.54
CA SER A 153 1.63 5.36 9.54
C SER A 153 0.42 4.49 9.87
N ARG A 154 -0.77 5.08 10.10
CA ARG A 154 -1.99 4.31 10.35
C ARG A 154 -2.39 3.42 9.17
N VAL A 155 -2.25 3.89 7.92
CA VAL A 155 -2.46 3.05 6.73
C VAL A 155 -1.55 1.82 6.81
N LEU A 156 -0.26 2.02 7.06
CA LEU A 156 0.71 0.92 7.16
C LEU A 156 0.40 -0.04 8.31
N ASP A 157 0.11 0.48 9.51
CA ASP A 157 -0.21 -0.31 10.70
C ASP A 157 -1.51 -1.12 10.56
N SER A 158 -2.38 -0.74 9.62
CA SER A 158 -3.65 -1.43 9.35
C SER A 158 -3.52 -2.58 8.35
N LEU A 159 -2.38 -2.71 7.68
CA LEU A 159 -2.20 -3.74 6.66
C LEU A 159 -2.22 -5.14 7.28
N ARG A 160 -3.04 -6.01 6.73
CA ARG A 160 -3.15 -7.42 7.11
C ARG A 160 -3.09 -8.28 5.86
N PHE A 161 -2.28 -9.33 5.88
CA PHE A 161 -2.29 -10.37 4.86
C PHE A 161 -3.17 -11.52 5.34
N GLY A 162 -4.11 -11.95 4.50
CA GLY A 162 -4.88 -13.17 4.72
C GLY A 162 -3.98 -14.40 4.60
N ALA A 163 -4.41 -15.52 5.19
CA ALA A 163 -3.78 -16.80 4.92
C ALA A 163 -3.98 -17.16 3.43
N PRO A 164 -2.97 -17.71 2.74
CA PRO A 164 -3.13 -18.23 1.39
C PRO A 164 -4.13 -19.38 1.32
#